data_AF-A0A9W6J796-F1
#
_entry.id   AF-A0A9W6J796-F1
#
_cell.length_a   1.000
_cell.length_b   1.000
_cell.length_c   1.000
_cell.angle_alpha   90.00
_cell.angle_beta   90.00
_cell.angle_gamma   90.00
#
_symmetry.space_group_name_H-M   'P 1'
#
loop_
_entity.id
_entity.type
_entity.pdbx_description
1 polymer ?
#
loop_
_entity_poly.entity_id
_entity_poly.type
_entity_poly.pdbx_seq_one_letter_code
_entity_poly.pdbx_strand_id
1 'polypeptide(L)'
;MCRAVNEDRMRNLITDVAGLKVGNATDLDLASGVTVLLFDQPTVASVDVRGGGPGTRETDLLAPDETVGAIHALTLSGGSAFGLDAAGGVAAALAERGIGFPVGDARVPIVPGAVLFDLINGGDKAWGRFPPYRDLGYAAANAAGLDFPLGTVGAGTGATTVDLKGGLGSASMMSPSGHMVGALVAVNACGATNFAGGPHFWAAPFEQGDEFGGLGLPHPLPPLPARPALKGLPPGANTTIAIVATDAILTKAQCKRVAVMAHDGYAHAIWPVHTPLDGDTIFAAATSMKPLADPIFDLALIGDTVVRTLARACARAIYEAAALPQAGTLPAWRDRWGRVP
;
A
#
# COMPACT_ATOMS: atom_id res chain seq x y z
N MET A 1 1.73 -26.76 -22.88
CA MET A 1 0.34 -26.82 -22.34
C MET A 1 0.37 -26.26 -20.94
N CYS A 2 0.15 -24.95 -20.80
CA CYS A 2 -0.03 -24.31 -19.49
C CYS A 2 -1.31 -24.88 -18.86
N ARG A 3 -1.18 -25.53 -17.70
CA ARG A 3 -2.35 -25.71 -16.84
C ARG A 3 -2.78 -24.31 -16.43
N ALA A 4 -3.98 -23.91 -16.87
CA ALA A 4 -4.67 -22.77 -16.31
C ALA A 4 -4.65 -22.92 -14.78
N VAL A 5 -4.01 -21.97 -14.10
CA VAL A 5 -4.27 -21.77 -12.68
C VAL A 5 -5.77 -21.46 -12.63
N ASN A 6 -6.55 -22.24 -11.88
CA ASN A 6 -7.98 -21.95 -11.67
C ASN A 6 -8.09 -20.52 -11.13
N GLU A 7 -8.47 -19.57 -11.99
CA GLU A 7 -8.74 -18.18 -11.62
C GLU A 7 -9.82 -18.08 -10.52
N ASP A 8 -10.64 -19.13 -10.38
CA ASP A 8 -11.68 -19.35 -9.34
C ASP A 8 -11.18 -19.46 -7.89
N ARG A 9 -9.88 -19.24 -7.61
CA ARG A 9 -9.30 -19.43 -6.26
C ARG A 9 -8.43 -18.29 -5.74
N MET A 10 -8.29 -17.19 -6.48
CA MET A 10 -7.53 -16.02 -6.02
C MET A 10 -8.37 -15.16 -5.08
N ARG A 11 -7.74 -14.63 -4.03
CA ARG A 11 -8.39 -13.69 -3.10
C ARG A 11 -8.52 -12.29 -3.69
N ASN A 12 -7.79 -12.02 -4.78
CA ASN A 12 -7.55 -10.67 -5.28
C ASN A 12 -6.92 -9.81 -4.18
N LEU A 13 -5.93 -10.35 -3.48
CA LEU A 13 -5.19 -9.68 -2.40
C LEU A 13 -3.70 -9.93 -2.59
N ILE A 14 -2.84 -9.07 -2.03
CA ILE A 14 -1.37 -9.24 -2.10
C ILE A 14 -0.91 -10.61 -1.60
N THR A 15 -1.68 -11.21 -0.68
CA THR A 15 -1.48 -12.54 -0.09
C THR A 15 -1.69 -13.71 -1.06
N ASP A 16 -2.14 -13.45 -2.30
CA ASP A 16 -2.08 -14.44 -3.39
C ASP A 16 -0.64 -14.72 -3.82
N VAL A 17 0.30 -13.80 -3.58
CA VAL A 17 1.74 -14.09 -3.61
C VAL A 17 2.07 -14.93 -2.38
N ALA A 18 2.42 -16.21 -2.59
CA ALA A 18 2.62 -17.12 -1.47
C ALA A 18 3.81 -16.71 -0.58
N GLY A 19 3.70 -16.99 0.71
CA GLY A 19 4.67 -16.58 1.75
C GLY A 19 4.38 -15.22 2.36
N LEU A 20 3.30 -14.55 1.96
CA LEU A 20 2.90 -13.24 2.48
C LEU A 20 1.69 -13.35 3.40
N LYS A 21 1.71 -12.58 4.50
CA LYS A 21 0.55 -12.37 5.39
C LYS A 21 0.40 -10.88 5.68
N VAL A 22 -0.84 -10.41 5.78
CA VAL A 22 -1.14 -9.00 6.11
C VAL A 22 -1.89 -8.94 7.42
N GLY A 23 -1.47 -8.04 8.30
CA GLY A 23 -2.15 -7.74 9.55
C GLY A 23 -2.47 -6.26 9.69
N ASN A 24 -3.63 -5.97 10.29
CA ASN A 24 -4.11 -4.61 10.52
C ASN A 24 -4.40 -4.42 12.01
N ALA A 25 -3.99 -3.28 12.56
CA ALA A 25 -4.47 -2.76 13.83
C ALA A 25 -5.16 -1.41 13.58
N THR A 26 -6.44 -1.34 13.94
CA THR A 26 -7.31 -0.18 13.72
C THR A 26 -7.71 0.41 15.06
N ASP A 27 -7.49 1.70 15.24
CA ASP A 27 -7.99 2.46 16.38
C ASP A 27 -8.92 3.56 15.86
N LEU A 28 -10.22 3.38 16.08
CA LEU A 28 -11.25 4.31 15.59
C LEU A 28 -11.32 5.58 16.43
N ASP A 29 -10.96 5.55 17.71
CA ASP A 29 -10.95 6.73 18.56
C ASP A 29 -9.78 7.64 18.16
N LEU A 30 -8.60 7.03 17.94
CA LEU A 30 -7.45 7.68 17.32
C LEU A 30 -7.71 8.08 15.86
N ALA A 31 -8.69 7.45 15.20
CA ALA A 31 -8.92 7.52 13.76
C ALA A 31 -7.64 7.22 12.96
N SER A 32 -6.87 6.21 13.36
CA SER A 32 -5.60 5.86 12.71
C SER A 32 -5.36 4.35 12.84
N GLY A 33 -4.21 3.88 12.36
CA GLY A 33 -3.86 2.48 12.46
C GLY A 33 -2.57 2.12 11.74
N VAL A 34 -2.24 0.84 11.83
CA VAL A 34 -1.03 0.24 11.26
C VAL A 34 -1.41 -0.98 10.42
N THR A 35 -0.78 -1.11 9.27
CA THR A 35 -0.82 -2.30 8.43
C THR A 35 0.60 -2.87 8.30
N VAL A 36 0.72 -4.19 8.41
CA VAL A 36 2.00 -4.89 8.34
C VAL A 36 1.92 -5.99 7.29
N LEU A 37 2.92 -6.07 6.42
CA LEU A 37 3.16 -7.23 5.57
C LEU A 37 4.28 -8.07 6.20
N LEU A 38 3.95 -9.29 6.62
CA LEU A 38 4.90 -10.26 7.15
C LEU A 38 5.33 -11.24 6.05
N PHE A 39 6.61 -11.63 6.11
CA PHE A 39 7.16 -12.65 5.24
C PHE A 39 7.39 -13.95 6.01
N ASP A 40 6.94 -15.09 5.45
CA ASP A 40 7.20 -16.41 6.03
C ASP A 40 8.70 -16.77 6.01
N GLN A 41 9.47 -16.16 5.09
CA GLN A 41 10.92 -16.27 4.98
C GLN A 41 11.55 -14.89 4.75
N PRO A 42 12.81 -14.64 5.17
CA PRO A 42 13.51 -13.41 4.83
C PRO A 42 13.42 -13.14 3.31
N THR A 43 12.90 -11.96 2.95
CA THR A 43 12.50 -11.65 1.57
C THR A 43 13.33 -10.51 0.99
N VAL A 44 13.75 -10.64 -0.27
CA VAL A 44 14.47 -9.58 -1.00
C VAL A 44 13.51 -8.42 -1.21
N ALA A 45 13.95 -7.21 -0.90
CA ALA A 45 13.14 -6.01 -1.11
C ALA A 45 13.98 -4.81 -1.53
N SER A 46 13.32 -3.83 -2.13
CA SER A 46 13.85 -2.49 -2.41
C SER A 46 12.74 -1.44 -2.26
N VAL A 47 13.09 -0.17 -2.30
CA VAL A 47 12.14 0.95 -2.20
C VAL A 47 12.38 2.00 -3.29
N ASP A 48 11.32 2.67 -3.75
CA ASP A 48 11.37 3.95 -4.46
C ASP A 48 10.55 4.99 -3.69
N VAL A 49 11.15 6.15 -3.43
CA VAL A 49 10.53 7.27 -2.71
C VAL A 49 10.49 8.44 -3.68
N ARG A 50 9.29 8.94 -3.99
CA ARG A 50 9.09 9.99 -5.00
C ARG A 50 8.36 11.22 -4.50
N GLY A 51 7.59 11.11 -3.42
CA GLY A 51 6.95 12.27 -2.82
C GLY A 51 7.96 13.28 -2.27
N GLY A 52 7.62 14.57 -2.27
CA GLY A 52 8.47 15.63 -1.73
C GLY A 52 8.54 15.71 -0.19
N GLY A 53 7.65 15.05 0.54
CA GLY A 53 7.62 15.01 2.00
C GLY A 53 7.51 13.59 2.58
N PRO A 54 8.49 12.70 2.33
CA PRO A 54 8.40 11.32 2.79
C PRO A 54 8.66 11.20 4.30
N GLY A 55 7.96 10.25 4.93
CA GLY A 55 8.29 9.77 6.27
C GLY A 55 8.59 8.28 6.19
N THR A 56 9.85 7.91 6.37
CA THR A 56 10.32 6.54 6.17
C THR A 56 11.26 6.08 7.28
N ARG A 57 11.38 4.76 7.41
CA ARG A 57 12.33 4.09 8.30
C ARG A 57 13.07 3.00 7.53
N GLU A 58 14.38 2.93 7.77
CA GLU A 58 15.26 1.85 7.26
C GLU A 58 15.20 1.67 5.74
N THR A 59 15.11 2.77 4.98
CA THR A 59 15.12 2.73 3.52
C THR A 59 16.51 2.56 2.93
N ASP A 60 17.56 3.08 3.60
CA ASP A 60 18.93 3.05 3.10
C ASP A 60 19.43 1.61 2.91
N LEU A 61 19.16 0.72 3.88
CA LEU A 61 19.55 -0.69 3.78
C LEU A 61 18.90 -1.44 2.61
N LEU A 62 17.84 -0.88 2.02
CA LEU A 62 17.16 -1.44 0.85
C LEU A 62 17.83 -1.04 -0.47
N ALA A 63 18.81 -0.14 -0.45
CA ALA A 63 19.56 0.22 -1.65
C ALA A 63 20.28 -1.00 -2.25
N PRO A 64 20.32 -1.16 -3.59
CA PRO A 64 20.82 -2.38 -4.23
C PRO A 64 22.27 -2.76 -3.90
N ASP A 65 23.09 -1.77 -3.53
CA ASP A 65 24.49 -1.88 -3.18
C ASP A 65 24.75 -2.14 -1.68
N GLU A 66 23.71 -2.09 -0.84
CA GLU A 66 23.83 -2.31 0.60
C GLU A 66 23.75 -3.79 1.00
N THR A 67 24.45 -4.13 2.08
CA THR A 67 24.75 -5.51 2.50
C THR A 67 23.55 -6.33 2.97
N VAL A 68 22.48 -5.71 3.47
CA VAL A 68 21.28 -6.43 3.89
C VAL A 68 20.60 -7.02 2.66
N GLY A 69 20.64 -8.36 2.55
CA GLY A 69 20.07 -9.08 1.41
C GLY A 69 18.56 -9.33 1.49
N ALA A 70 17.99 -9.36 2.70
CA ALA A 70 16.60 -9.71 2.94
C ALA A 70 16.04 -9.08 4.22
N ILE A 71 14.73 -8.83 4.25
CA ILE A 71 13.98 -8.23 5.36
C ILE A 71 12.87 -9.17 5.87
N HIS A 72 12.27 -8.85 7.02
CA HIS A 72 11.34 -9.76 7.72
C HIS A 72 9.88 -9.28 7.70
N ALA A 73 9.69 -7.97 7.58
CA ALA A 73 8.37 -7.36 7.44
C ALA A 73 8.49 -5.96 6.80
N LEU A 74 7.37 -5.44 6.33
CA LEU A 74 7.21 -4.04 5.95
C LEU A 74 6.02 -3.44 6.71
N THR A 75 6.15 -2.16 7.08
CA THR A 75 5.09 -1.43 7.80
C THR A 75 4.57 -0.25 6.99
N LEU A 76 3.25 -0.11 6.96
CA LEU A 76 2.52 1.06 6.50
C LEU A 76 1.75 1.59 7.72
N SER A 77 1.89 2.87 8.06
CA SER A 77 1.25 3.42 9.26
C SER A 77 0.65 4.79 9.01
N GLY A 78 -0.44 5.11 9.72
CA GLY A 78 -0.83 6.50 9.97
C GLY A 78 0.14 7.20 10.93
N GLY A 79 -0.25 8.37 11.44
CA GLY A 79 0.48 9.06 12.50
C GLY A 79 1.61 9.97 12.07
N SER A 80 1.84 10.12 10.76
CA SER A 80 3.02 10.82 10.24
C SER A 80 4.29 10.29 10.93
N ALA A 81 5.28 11.14 11.23
CA ALA A 81 6.55 10.71 11.83
C ALA A 81 6.39 9.90 13.13
N PHE A 82 5.34 10.13 13.93
CA PHE A 82 5.07 9.32 15.13
C PHE A 82 4.73 7.86 14.78
N GLY A 83 4.16 7.62 13.60
CA GLY A 83 3.86 6.30 13.06
C GLY A 83 5.08 5.42 12.83
N LEU A 84 6.28 6.01 12.73
CA LEU A 84 7.52 5.26 12.53
C LEU A 84 7.84 4.32 13.70
N ASP A 85 7.25 4.56 14.88
CA ASP A 85 7.34 3.68 16.05
C ASP A 85 6.69 2.30 15.81
N ALA A 86 5.78 2.18 14.84
CA ALA A 86 5.10 0.92 14.50
C ALA A 86 6.09 -0.20 14.17
N ALA A 87 7.16 0.11 13.45
CA ALA A 87 8.21 -0.85 13.11
C ALA A 87 8.89 -1.44 14.36
N GLY A 88 9.00 -0.68 15.46
CA GLY A 88 9.52 -1.17 16.73
C GLY A 88 8.61 -2.24 17.36
N GLY A 89 7.29 -2.06 17.27
CA GLY A 89 6.32 -3.05 17.72
C GLY A 89 6.34 -4.33 16.90
N VAL A 90 6.43 -4.20 15.57
CA VAL A 90 6.58 -5.36 14.68
C VAL A 90 7.89 -6.09 14.95
N ALA A 91 9.00 -5.36 15.13
CA ALA A 91 10.28 -5.94 15.49
C ALA A 91 10.18 -6.72 16.82
N ALA A 92 9.49 -6.18 17.83
CA ALA A 92 9.26 -6.91 19.09
C ALA A 92 8.49 -8.22 18.86
N ALA A 93 7.40 -8.21 18.08
CA ALA A 93 6.63 -9.42 17.77
C ALA A 93 7.45 -10.47 16.99
N LEU A 94 8.34 -10.04 16.08
CA LEU A 94 9.24 -10.93 15.35
C LEU A 94 10.35 -11.50 16.26
N ALA A 95 10.92 -10.67 17.13
CA ALA A 95 11.96 -11.08 18.07
C ALA A 95 11.45 -12.13 19.07
N GLU A 96 10.22 -11.99 19.57
CA GLU A 96 9.56 -13.00 20.43
C GLU A 96 9.43 -14.36 19.75
N ARG A 97 9.30 -14.38 18.42
CA ARG A 97 9.22 -15.58 17.59
C ARG A 97 10.59 -16.10 17.15
N GLY A 98 11.69 -15.46 17.58
CA GLY A 98 13.04 -15.80 17.17
C GLY A 98 13.34 -15.50 15.70
N ILE A 99 12.60 -14.58 15.08
CA ILE A 99 12.76 -14.18 13.67
C ILE A 99 13.62 -12.92 13.61
N GLY A 100 14.68 -12.94 12.81
CA GLY A 100 15.58 -11.80 12.63
C GLY A 100 16.90 -12.20 12.00
N PHE A 101 17.65 -11.20 11.55
CA PHE A 101 18.99 -11.35 11.01
C PHE A 101 19.95 -11.78 12.13
N PRO A 102 20.69 -12.89 11.98
CA PRO A 102 21.61 -13.37 13.01
C PRO A 102 22.89 -12.52 13.05
N VAL A 103 23.22 -11.99 14.24
CA VAL A 103 24.48 -11.28 14.53
C VAL A 103 25.11 -11.92 15.76
N GLY A 104 25.94 -12.94 15.55
CA GLY A 104 26.37 -13.82 16.63
C GLY A 104 25.16 -14.51 17.27
N ASP A 105 25.01 -14.40 18.59
CA ASP A 105 23.87 -14.94 19.34
C ASP A 105 22.62 -14.03 19.30
N ALA A 106 22.74 -12.80 18.81
CA ALA A 106 21.63 -11.88 18.70
C ALA A 106 20.83 -12.12 17.40
N ARG A 107 19.52 -11.88 17.45
CA ARG A 107 18.64 -11.84 16.27
C ARG A 107 18.01 -10.47 16.14
N VAL A 108 18.23 -9.81 15.01
CA VAL A 108 17.78 -8.44 14.76
C VAL A 108 16.74 -8.44 13.63
N PRO A 109 15.44 -8.29 13.94
CA PRO A 109 14.42 -8.07 12.92
C PRO A 109 14.70 -6.80 12.12
N ILE A 110 14.53 -6.88 10.80
CA ILE A 110 14.68 -5.75 9.88
C ILE A 110 13.30 -5.43 9.34
N VAL A 111 12.78 -4.26 9.70
CA VAL A 111 11.39 -3.85 9.45
C VAL A 111 11.34 -2.41 8.90
N PRO A 112 11.57 -2.24 7.59
CA PRO A 112 11.39 -0.96 6.95
C PRO A 112 9.92 -0.54 6.93
N GLY A 113 9.67 0.74 6.71
CA GLY A 113 8.31 1.24 6.62
C GLY A 113 8.19 2.66 6.13
N ALA A 114 6.95 3.03 5.85
CA ALA A 114 6.56 4.38 5.50
C ALA A 114 5.28 4.78 6.25
N VAL A 115 5.13 6.08 6.44
CA VAL A 115 3.99 6.66 7.17
C VAL A 115 3.19 7.60 6.28
N LEU A 116 1.90 7.72 6.58
CA LEU A 116 1.03 8.76 6.06
C LEU A 116 0.54 9.68 7.17
N PHE A 117 0.17 10.89 6.79
CA PHE A 117 -0.32 11.89 7.73
C PHE A 117 -1.84 11.83 7.88
N ASP A 118 -2.30 11.57 9.10
CA ASP A 118 -3.72 11.54 9.49
C ASP A 118 -3.97 12.22 10.85
N LEU A 119 -3.11 13.18 11.22
CA LEU A 119 -3.11 13.79 12.55
C LEU A 119 -4.25 14.79 12.79
N ILE A 120 -4.92 15.28 11.73
CA ILE A 120 -5.98 16.30 11.80
C ILE A 120 -7.27 15.81 11.12
N ASN A 121 -7.59 14.54 11.33
CA ASN A 121 -8.75 13.86 10.76
C ASN A 121 -9.94 13.72 11.74
N GLY A 122 -9.85 14.36 12.91
CA GLY A 122 -10.89 14.38 13.93
C GLY A 122 -10.74 13.35 15.07
N GLY A 123 -9.87 12.34 14.94
CA GLY A 123 -9.62 11.39 16.04
C GLY A 123 -8.80 12.00 17.18
N ASP A 124 -8.86 11.40 18.37
CA ASP A 124 -8.15 11.85 19.57
C ASP A 124 -6.64 11.67 19.45
N LYS A 125 -5.90 12.79 19.44
CA LYS A 125 -4.43 12.81 19.38
C LYS A 125 -3.79 13.16 20.73
N ALA A 126 -4.57 13.20 21.81
CA ALA A 126 -4.10 13.55 23.15
C ALA A 126 -3.49 12.36 23.93
N TRP A 127 -2.68 11.54 23.26
CA TRP A 127 -2.03 10.34 23.84
C TRP A 127 -0.92 10.64 24.88
N GLY A 128 -0.66 11.92 25.17
CA GLY A 128 0.33 12.33 26.15
C GLY A 128 1.77 12.16 25.66
N ARG A 129 2.57 11.34 26.37
CA ARG A 129 4.03 11.28 26.17
C ARG A 129 4.46 10.41 24.98
N PHE A 130 3.87 9.23 24.83
CA PHE A 130 4.27 8.24 23.82
C PHE A 130 3.12 7.97 22.86
N PRO A 131 3.36 8.00 21.54
CA PRO A 131 2.32 7.70 20.58
C PRO A 131 1.99 6.20 20.58
N PRO A 132 0.76 5.79 20.22
CA PRO A 132 0.30 4.40 20.33
C PRO A 132 0.84 3.47 19.23
N TYR A 133 1.55 4.00 18.23
CA TYR A 133 1.89 3.27 17.00
C TYR A 133 2.77 2.04 17.23
N ARG A 134 3.65 2.05 18.23
CA ARG A 134 4.42 0.85 18.60
C ARG A 134 3.49 -0.31 18.98
N ASP A 135 2.52 -0.05 19.85
CA ASP A 135 1.64 -1.10 20.36
C ASP A 135 0.65 -1.54 19.26
N LEU A 136 0.21 -0.61 18.40
CA LEU A 136 -0.54 -0.93 17.18
C LEU A 136 0.26 -1.80 16.20
N GLY A 137 1.56 -1.51 16.00
CA GLY A 137 2.43 -2.32 15.15
C GLY A 137 2.59 -3.76 15.67
N TYR A 138 2.77 -3.91 16.99
CA TYR A 138 2.80 -5.23 17.64
C TYR A 138 1.48 -5.98 17.43
N ALA A 139 0.34 -5.32 17.65
CA ALA A 139 -0.99 -5.91 17.43
C ALA A 139 -1.21 -6.32 15.97
N ALA A 140 -0.83 -5.48 15.01
CA ALA A 140 -0.94 -5.77 13.58
C ALA A 140 -0.11 -7.00 13.18
N ALA A 141 1.13 -7.13 13.68
CA ALA A 141 1.97 -8.31 13.42
C ALA A 141 1.39 -9.62 14.02
N ASN A 142 0.62 -9.54 15.10
CA ASN A 142 -0.07 -10.68 15.70
C ASN A 142 -1.38 -11.03 14.98
N ALA A 143 -2.03 -10.07 14.35
CA ALA A 143 -3.27 -10.26 13.59
C ALA A 143 -3.05 -10.74 12.14
N ALA A 144 -1.80 -10.91 11.70
CA ALA A 144 -1.49 -11.15 10.29
C ALA A 144 -2.02 -12.49 9.75
N GLY A 145 -2.76 -12.44 8.64
CA GLY A 145 -3.38 -13.59 7.98
C GLY A 145 -3.34 -13.50 6.46
N LEU A 146 -3.90 -14.52 5.80
CA LEU A 146 -4.06 -14.53 4.34
C LEU A 146 -5.24 -13.66 3.88
N ASP A 147 -6.31 -13.66 4.67
CA ASP A 147 -7.51 -12.86 4.44
C ASP A 147 -7.49 -11.67 5.40
N PHE A 148 -7.79 -10.48 4.87
CA PHE A 148 -7.81 -9.24 5.65
C PHE A 148 -8.78 -8.24 5.02
N PRO A 149 -9.41 -7.35 5.83
CA PRO A 149 -10.32 -6.35 5.30
C PRO A 149 -9.59 -5.23 4.55
N LEU A 150 -10.30 -4.56 3.65
CA LEU A 150 -9.89 -3.34 2.94
C LEU A 150 -10.71 -2.13 3.43
N GLY A 151 -10.38 -0.95 2.94
CA GLY A 151 -11.08 0.29 3.26
C GLY A 151 -10.57 0.95 4.53
N THR A 152 -11.46 1.22 5.48
CA THR A 152 -11.15 2.00 6.70
C THR A 152 -10.61 1.11 7.82
N VAL A 153 -9.43 0.57 7.57
CA VAL A 153 -8.72 -0.34 8.48
C VAL A 153 -7.20 -0.12 8.40
N GLY A 154 -6.48 -0.46 9.47
CA GLY A 154 -5.01 -0.35 9.52
C GLY A 154 -4.52 1.04 9.13
N ALA A 155 -3.50 1.12 8.26
CA ALA A 155 -3.01 2.40 7.75
C ALA A 155 -4.07 3.21 6.97
N GLY A 156 -5.11 2.55 6.45
CA GLY A 156 -6.22 3.19 5.74
C GLY A 156 -7.25 3.87 6.64
N THR A 157 -7.23 3.63 7.96
CA THR A 157 -8.24 4.15 8.90
C THR A 157 -8.37 5.67 8.81
N GLY A 158 -7.26 6.38 8.98
CA GLY A 158 -7.24 7.84 8.98
C GLY A 158 -7.09 8.49 7.61
N ALA A 159 -6.89 7.68 6.56
CA ALA A 159 -6.52 8.15 5.23
C ALA A 159 -7.65 8.89 4.52
N THR A 160 -7.31 9.96 3.80
CA THR A 160 -8.24 10.72 2.93
C THR A 160 -7.60 11.17 1.62
N THR A 161 -8.43 11.34 0.60
CA THR A 161 -8.07 12.08 -0.62
C THR A 161 -8.52 13.54 -0.49
N VAL A 162 -8.47 14.31 -1.59
CA VAL A 162 -8.94 15.70 -1.62
C VAL A 162 -10.41 15.87 -1.22
N ASP A 163 -11.28 14.92 -1.52
CA ASP A 163 -12.74 15.06 -1.37
C ASP A 163 -13.47 13.82 -0.83
N LEU A 164 -12.76 12.70 -0.67
CA LEU A 164 -13.31 11.43 -0.20
C LEU A 164 -12.49 10.84 0.94
N LYS A 165 -13.14 9.94 1.68
CA LYS A 165 -12.46 8.99 2.54
C LYS A 165 -11.50 8.14 1.69
N GLY A 166 -10.25 8.08 2.12
CA GLY A 166 -9.23 7.20 1.59
C GLY A 166 -9.31 5.82 2.23
N GLY A 167 -8.33 4.96 2.02
CA GLY A 167 -8.38 3.64 2.64
C GLY A 167 -7.18 2.76 2.37
N LEU A 168 -7.28 1.52 2.84
CA LEU A 168 -6.39 0.42 2.55
C LEU A 168 -6.95 -0.36 1.36
N GLY A 169 -6.16 -0.52 0.32
CA GLY A 169 -6.52 -1.29 -0.86
C GLY A 169 -5.52 -2.41 -1.11
N SER A 170 -5.99 -3.46 -1.77
CA SER A 170 -5.13 -4.53 -2.26
C SER A 170 -5.69 -5.07 -3.57
N ALA A 171 -4.86 -5.71 -4.37
CA ALA A 171 -5.25 -6.46 -5.57
C ALA A 171 -4.15 -7.47 -5.91
N SER A 172 -4.47 -8.44 -6.75
CA SER A 172 -3.48 -9.35 -7.34
C SER A 172 -3.79 -9.65 -8.80
N MET A 173 -2.76 -10.11 -9.51
CA MET A 173 -2.87 -10.52 -10.91
C MET A 173 -1.71 -11.46 -11.28
N MET A 174 -2.01 -12.48 -12.11
CA MET A 174 -0.97 -13.28 -12.75
C MET A 174 -0.37 -12.50 -13.93
N SER A 175 0.95 -12.38 -13.98
CA SER A 175 1.64 -11.80 -15.13
C SER A 175 1.55 -12.73 -16.35
N PRO A 176 1.68 -12.20 -17.58
CA PRO A 176 1.80 -13.03 -18.77
C PRO A 176 3.00 -14.00 -18.74
N SER A 177 4.03 -13.70 -17.94
CA SER A 177 5.19 -14.56 -17.70
C SER A 177 4.96 -15.65 -16.64
N GLY A 178 3.75 -15.77 -16.06
CA GLY A 178 3.40 -16.81 -15.09
C GLY A 178 3.80 -16.52 -13.64
N HIS A 179 4.12 -15.26 -13.33
CA HIS A 179 4.48 -14.80 -12.00
C HIS A 179 3.28 -14.14 -11.31
N MET A 180 3.03 -14.48 -10.05
CA MET A 180 1.99 -13.80 -9.28
C MET A 180 2.50 -12.41 -8.90
N VAL A 181 1.65 -11.41 -9.04
CA VAL A 181 1.89 -10.04 -8.59
C VAL A 181 0.77 -9.63 -7.63
N GLY A 182 1.14 -8.98 -6.54
CA GLY A 182 0.22 -8.43 -5.56
C GLY A 182 0.56 -7.00 -5.20
N ALA A 183 -0.45 -6.21 -4.84
CA ALA A 183 -0.28 -4.84 -4.35
C ALA A 183 -1.08 -4.62 -3.06
N LEU A 184 -0.54 -3.81 -2.16
CA LEU A 184 -1.15 -3.35 -0.91
C LEU A 184 -0.84 -1.86 -0.76
N VAL A 185 -1.85 -1.01 -0.56
CA VAL A 185 -1.67 0.44 -0.58
C VAL A 185 -2.56 1.11 0.46
N ALA A 186 -2.04 2.12 1.14
CA ALA A 186 -2.84 3.06 1.93
C ALA A 186 -2.89 4.41 1.20
N VAL A 187 -4.09 4.83 0.78
CA VAL A 187 -4.31 6.00 -0.08
C VAL A 187 -4.71 7.21 0.75
N ASN A 188 -3.74 8.08 1.06
CA ASN A 188 -3.94 9.39 1.68
C ASN A 188 -3.47 10.52 0.74
N ALA A 189 -3.87 10.45 -0.52
CA ALA A 189 -3.33 11.26 -1.61
C ALA A 189 -3.69 12.75 -1.53
N CYS A 190 -2.82 13.60 -2.09
CA CYS A 190 -3.13 15.02 -2.32
C CYS A 190 -4.18 15.20 -3.42
N GLY A 191 -4.08 14.40 -4.48
CA GLY A 191 -4.98 14.42 -5.63
C GLY A 191 -6.27 13.62 -5.43
N ALA A 192 -7.03 13.53 -6.52
CA ALA A 192 -8.27 12.77 -6.59
C ALA A 192 -8.03 11.40 -7.24
N THR A 193 -8.76 10.39 -6.76
CA THR A 193 -8.83 9.04 -7.35
C THR A 193 -9.94 8.91 -8.40
N ASN A 194 -10.82 9.91 -8.45
CA ASN A 194 -12.00 9.92 -9.29
C ASN A 194 -11.97 11.09 -10.27
N PHE A 195 -12.64 10.92 -11.41
CA PHE A 195 -12.77 11.95 -12.43
C PHE A 195 -13.67 13.08 -11.95
N ALA A 196 -13.14 14.30 -11.87
CA ALA A 196 -13.89 15.54 -11.63
C ALA A 196 -14.88 15.47 -10.44
N GLY A 197 -14.54 14.70 -9.40
CA GLY A 197 -15.39 14.50 -8.21
C GLY A 197 -16.65 13.66 -8.46
N GLY A 198 -16.71 12.92 -9.58
CA GLY A 198 -17.78 11.97 -9.92
C GLY A 198 -17.47 10.52 -9.51
N PRO A 199 -18.34 9.56 -9.86
CA PRO A 199 -18.20 8.18 -9.38
C PRO A 199 -17.09 7.39 -10.10
N HIS A 200 -16.69 7.78 -11.31
CA HIS A 200 -15.72 7.04 -12.13
C HIS A 200 -14.28 7.19 -11.63
N PHE A 201 -13.56 6.08 -11.49
CA PHE A 201 -12.15 6.05 -11.08
C PHE A 201 -11.19 6.27 -12.26
N TRP A 202 -10.03 6.90 -12.00
CA TRP A 202 -8.93 6.97 -12.99
C TRP A 202 -8.44 5.58 -13.41
N ALA A 203 -8.47 4.62 -12.48
CA ALA A 203 -8.04 3.25 -12.69
C ALA A 203 -9.03 2.37 -13.50
N ALA A 204 -10.16 2.91 -13.96
CA ALA A 204 -11.19 2.17 -14.67
C ALA A 204 -10.69 1.29 -15.85
N PRO A 205 -9.69 1.69 -16.66
CA PRO A 205 -9.15 0.84 -17.72
C PRO A 205 -8.53 -0.48 -17.25
N PHE A 206 -8.24 -0.60 -15.96
CA PHE A 206 -7.60 -1.77 -15.36
C PHE A 206 -8.56 -2.60 -14.49
N GLU A 207 -9.83 -2.20 -14.37
CA GLU A 207 -10.82 -2.93 -13.58
C GLU A 207 -10.99 -4.37 -14.07
N GLN A 208 -11.10 -5.31 -13.14
CA GLN A 208 -11.40 -6.72 -13.44
C GLN A 208 -12.75 -7.11 -12.82
N GLY A 209 -13.70 -7.50 -13.67
CA GLY A 209 -15.09 -7.65 -13.25
C GLY A 209 -15.64 -6.30 -12.77
N ASP A 210 -16.34 -6.31 -11.63
CA ASP A 210 -16.96 -5.12 -11.03
C ASP A 210 -16.32 -4.80 -9.66
N GLU A 211 -15.02 -5.08 -9.50
CA GLU A 211 -14.32 -5.03 -8.21
C GLU A 211 -14.28 -3.64 -7.55
N PHE A 212 -14.54 -2.57 -8.30
CA PHE A 212 -14.78 -1.23 -7.78
C PHE A 212 -15.93 -0.50 -8.49
N GLY A 213 -16.95 -1.27 -8.91
CA GLY A 213 -18.25 -0.78 -9.35
C GLY A 213 -18.54 -0.88 -10.86
N GLY A 214 -17.60 -1.30 -11.70
CA GLY A 214 -17.86 -1.59 -13.12
C GLY A 214 -18.28 -0.39 -13.97
N LEU A 215 -18.02 0.83 -13.51
CA LEU A 215 -18.56 2.06 -14.12
C LEU A 215 -17.83 2.48 -15.41
N GLY A 216 -16.65 1.91 -15.65
CA GLY A 216 -15.78 2.30 -16.76
C GLY A 216 -15.34 3.77 -16.70
N LEU A 217 -14.78 4.26 -17.81
CA LEU A 217 -14.47 5.68 -17.97
C LEU A 217 -15.75 6.49 -18.19
N PRO A 218 -15.82 7.74 -17.71
CA PRO A 218 -16.98 8.60 -17.96
C PRO A 218 -17.13 8.86 -19.46
N HIS A 219 -18.38 8.84 -19.95
CA HIS A 219 -18.71 9.16 -21.34
C HIS A 219 -19.80 10.24 -21.42
N PRO A 220 -19.54 11.40 -22.05
CA PRO A 220 -18.25 11.83 -22.59
C PRO A 220 -17.20 12.05 -21.48
N LEU A 221 -15.91 12.01 -21.83
CA LEU A 221 -14.84 12.34 -20.88
C LEU A 221 -14.99 13.81 -20.44
N PRO A 222 -15.07 14.11 -19.13
CA PRO A 222 -15.18 15.48 -18.66
C PRO A 222 -13.86 16.22 -18.91
N PRO A 223 -13.91 17.53 -19.21
CA PRO A 223 -12.69 18.32 -19.36
C PRO A 223 -11.94 18.36 -18.02
N LEU A 224 -10.62 18.23 -18.09
CA LEU A 224 -9.76 18.42 -16.91
C LEU A 224 -9.77 19.90 -16.48
N PRO A 225 -9.89 20.20 -15.19
CA PRO A 225 -9.84 21.58 -14.71
C PRO A 225 -8.44 22.15 -14.91
N ALA A 226 -8.35 23.44 -15.27
CA ALA A 226 -7.06 24.13 -15.45
C ALA A 226 -6.22 24.17 -14.15
N ARG A 227 -6.88 24.04 -12.99
CA ARG A 227 -6.23 23.85 -11.68
C ARG A 227 -6.78 22.57 -11.06
N PRO A 228 -5.95 21.54 -10.81
CA PRO A 228 -6.40 20.36 -10.09
C PRO A 228 -6.85 20.74 -8.67
N ALA A 229 -7.84 20.01 -8.15
CA ALA A 229 -8.14 20.05 -6.73
C ALA A 229 -7.00 19.38 -5.97
N LEU A 230 -6.50 20.05 -4.93
CA LEU A 230 -5.43 19.55 -4.06
C LEU A 230 -5.93 19.59 -2.62
N LYS A 231 -5.63 18.54 -1.86
CA LYS A 231 -5.91 18.49 -0.43
C LYS A 231 -5.13 19.59 0.30
N GLY A 232 -5.85 20.52 0.93
CA GLY A 232 -5.35 21.80 1.46
C GLY A 232 -4.60 21.73 2.79
N LEU A 233 -3.60 20.86 2.90
CA LEU A 233 -2.77 20.68 4.10
C LEU A 233 -1.32 21.14 3.87
N PRO A 234 -0.50 21.37 4.92
CA PRO A 234 0.92 21.72 4.74
C PRO A 234 1.68 20.64 3.93
N PRO A 235 2.83 20.99 3.32
CA PRO A 235 3.67 20.01 2.61
C PRO A 235 3.97 18.76 3.44
N GLY A 236 3.85 17.56 2.85
CA GLY A 236 4.05 16.27 3.52
C GLY A 236 2.84 15.73 4.28
N ALA A 237 1.71 16.44 4.28
CA ALA A 237 0.47 15.99 4.91
C ALA A 237 -0.39 15.06 4.03
N ASN A 238 0.09 14.77 2.81
CA ASN A 238 -0.52 13.84 1.87
C ASN A 238 0.50 12.75 1.56
N THR A 239 0.08 11.49 1.45
CA THR A 239 1.02 10.37 1.27
C THR A 239 0.28 9.13 0.78
N THR A 240 0.67 8.59 -0.37
CA THR A 240 0.23 7.25 -0.78
C THR A 240 1.38 6.27 -0.59
N ILE A 241 1.22 5.31 0.32
CA ILE A 241 2.27 4.34 0.66
C ILE A 241 1.84 2.94 0.25
N ALA A 242 2.69 2.23 -0.48
CA ALA A 242 2.37 0.92 -1.00
C ALA A 242 3.50 -0.09 -0.88
N ILE A 243 3.10 -1.35 -0.97
CA ILE A 243 3.95 -2.50 -1.17
C ILE A 243 3.45 -3.22 -2.41
N VAL A 244 4.36 -3.52 -3.33
CA VAL A 244 4.12 -4.44 -4.43
C VAL A 244 4.98 -5.68 -4.23
N ALA A 245 4.45 -6.85 -4.54
CA ALA A 245 5.15 -8.10 -4.34
C ALA A 245 5.00 -9.05 -5.53
N THR A 246 5.98 -9.92 -5.72
CA THR A 246 5.92 -11.00 -6.70
C THR A 246 6.59 -12.27 -6.20
N ASP A 247 6.19 -13.41 -6.75
CA ASP A 247 6.83 -14.71 -6.49
C ASP A 247 8.08 -14.96 -7.35
N ALA A 248 8.42 -14.03 -8.26
CA ALA A 248 9.64 -14.09 -9.06
C ALA A 248 10.92 -14.04 -8.20
N ILE A 249 11.97 -14.73 -8.64
CA ILE A 249 13.33 -14.61 -8.12
C ILE A 249 13.94 -13.32 -8.69
N LEU A 250 14.04 -12.29 -7.85
CA LEU A 250 14.57 -10.98 -8.21
C LEU A 250 15.75 -10.60 -7.29
N THR A 251 16.72 -9.90 -7.86
CA THR A 251 17.76 -9.18 -7.11
C THR A 251 17.22 -7.87 -6.52
N LYS A 252 17.91 -7.26 -5.54
CA LYS A 252 17.56 -5.93 -5.01
C LYS A 252 17.46 -4.87 -6.12
N ALA A 253 18.36 -4.91 -7.11
CA ALA A 253 18.32 -3.99 -8.25
C ALA A 253 17.07 -4.18 -9.12
N GLN A 254 16.63 -5.42 -9.33
CA GLN A 254 15.38 -5.71 -10.04
C GLN A 254 14.16 -5.31 -9.21
N CYS A 255 14.14 -5.54 -7.89
CA CYS A 255 13.11 -5.00 -6.99
C CYS A 255 13.08 -3.48 -7.05
N LYS A 256 14.23 -2.79 -7.09
CA LYS A 256 14.29 -1.33 -7.27
C LYS A 256 13.63 -0.91 -8.56
N ARG A 257 13.91 -1.63 -9.66
CA ARG A 257 13.27 -1.37 -10.96
C ARG A 257 11.75 -1.60 -10.90
N VAL A 258 11.28 -2.63 -10.21
CA VAL A 258 9.85 -2.88 -9.98
C VAL A 258 9.20 -1.74 -9.18
N ALA A 259 9.83 -1.27 -8.10
CA ALA A 259 9.33 -0.14 -7.33
C ALA A 259 9.24 1.14 -8.18
N VAL A 260 10.25 1.39 -9.02
CA VAL A 260 10.25 2.52 -9.97
C VAL A 260 9.08 2.44 -10.96
N MET A 261 8.81 1.27 -11.55
CA MET A 261 7.69 1.06 -12.47
C MET A 261 6.34 1.17 -11.76
N ALA A 262 6.25 0.68 -10.52
CA ALA A 262 5.01 0.69 -9.75
C ALA A 262 4.43 2.10 -9.56
N HIS A 263 5.28 3.14 -9.49
CA HIS A 263 4.81 4.53 -9.40
C HIS A 263 3.96 4.97 -10.60
N ASP A 264 4.05 4.31 -11.75
CA ASP A 264 3.15 4.58 -12.88
C ASP A 264 1.72 4.10 -12.57
N GLY A 265 1.57 3.09 -11.71
CA GLY A 265 0.27 2.66 -11.18
C GLY A 265 -0.42 3.72 -10.34
N TYR A 266 0.35 4.52 -9.59
CA TYR A 266 -0.19 5.72 -8.94
C TYR A 266 -0.64 6.77 -9.96
N ALA A 267 0.17 7.06 -10.98
CA ALA A 267 -0.20 8.03 -12.01
C ALA A 267 -1.45 7.61 -12.81
N HIS A 268 -1.72 6.31 -12.88
CA HIS A 268 -2.94 5.74 -13.47
C HIS A 268 -4.18 5.77 -12.56
N ALA A 269 -4.02 6.00 -11.26
CA ALA A 269 -5.12 5.95 -10.30
C ALA A 269 -5.36 7.26 -9.54
N ILE A 270 -4.38 8.17 -9.50
CA ILE A 270 -4.37 9.37 -8.67
C ILE A 270 -3.91 10.54 -9.53
N TRP A 271 -4.70 11.61 -9.55
CA TRP A 271 -4.32 12.84 -10.25
C TRP A 271 -4.58 14.11 -9.43
N PRO A 272 -3.57 14.98 -9.25
CA PRO A 272 -2.13 14.75 -9.48
C PRO A 272 -1.50 13.86 -8.39
N VAL A 273 -0.28 13.39 -8.61
CA VAL A 273 0.49 12.54 -7.69
C VAL A 273 1.97 12.92 -7.70
N HIS A 274 2.76 12.49 -6.70
CA HIS A 274 4.17 12.84 -6.51
C HIS A 274 4.43 14.34 -6.36
N THR A 275 3.44 15.09 -5.87
CA THR A 275 3.63 16.53 -5.67
C THR A 275 4.62 16.79 -4.51
N PRO A 276 5.15 18.03 -4.37
CA PRO A 276 5.92 18.39 -3.19
C PRO A 276 5.17 18.24 -1.86
N LEU A 277 3.84 18.07 -1.92
CA LEU A 277 2.97 17.87 -0.77
C LEU A 277 2.80 16.40 -0.40
N ASP A 278 3.23 15.48 -1.27
CA ASP A 278 3.07 14.04 -1.12
C ASP A 278 4.31 13.39 -0.48
N GLY A 279 4.13 12.33 0.30
CA GLY A 279 5.20 11.46 0.81
C GLY A 279 5.27 10.10 0.10
N ASP A 280 4.82 10.05 -1.15
CA ASP A 280 4.61 8.81 -1.92
C ASP A 280 5.84 7.90 -1.92
N THR A 281 5.64 6.66 -1.45
CA THR A 281 6.68 5.64 -1.27
C THR A 281 6.15 4.27 -1.67
N ILE A 282 6.91 3.53 -2.47
CA ILE A 282 6.58 2.15 -2.85
C ILE A 282 7.74 1.22 -2.50
N PHE A 283 7.45 0.20 -1.71
CA PHE A 283 8.33 -0.94 -1.49
C PHE A 283 8.02 -2.04 -2.51
N ALA A 284 9.05 -2.68 -3.06
CA ALA A 284 8.91 -3.88 -3.89
C ALA A 284 9.57 -5.06 -3.19
N ALA A 285 8.85 -6.19 -3.08
CA ALA A 285 9.33 -7.41 -2.43
C ALA A 285 9.23 -8.63 -3.37
N ALA A 286 10.15 -9.58 -3.23
CA ALA A 286 10.21 -10.77 -4.08
C ALA A 286 10.39 -12.04 -3.25
N THR A 287 9.34 -12.88 -3.16
CA THR A 287 9.37 -14.11 -2.34
C THR A 287 10.22 -15.22 -2.96
N SER A 288 10.74 -15.00 -4.19
CA SER A 288 11.81 -15.78 -4.79
C SER A 288 11.50 -17.27 -4.96
N MET A 289 10.29 -17.58 -5.43
CA MET A 289 9.84 -18.95 -5.66
C MET A 289 9.93 -19.40 -7.12
N LYS A 290 9.88 -18.48 -8.09
CA LYS A 290 9.86 -18.79 -9.53
C LYS A 290 10.99 -18.10 -10.28
N PRO A 291 11.80 -18.82 -11.07
CA PRO A 291 12.84 -18.20 -11.89
C PRO A 291 12.23 -17.43 -13.06
N LEU A 292 12.86 -16.33 -13.45
CA LEU A 292 12.61 -15.68 -14.74
C LEU A 292 13.15 -16.57 -15.87
N ALA A 293 12.36 -16.80 -16.91
CA ALA A 293 12.81 -17.50 -18.12
C ALA A 293 13.61 -16.56 -19.02
N ASP A 294 13.16 -15.32 -19.16
CA ASP A 294 13.88 -14.22 -19.79
C ASP A 294 14.02 -13.06 -18.79
N PRO A 295 15.23 -12.83 -18.22
CA PRO A 295 15.41 -11.85 -17.15
C PRO A 295 14.98 -10.41 -17.50
N ILE A 296 15.00 -10.03 -18.78
CA ILE A 296 14.66 -8.66 -19.19
C ILE A 296 13.19 -8.57 -19.54
N PHE A 297 12.71 -9.47 -20.41
CA PHE A 297 11.32 -9.42 -20.88
C PHE A 297 10.34 -9.81 -19.77
N ASP A 298 10.65 -10.81 -18.95
CA ASP A 298 9.77 -11.19 -17.84
C ASP A 298 9.69 -10.09 -16.78
N LEU A 299 10.79 -9.38 -16.52
CA LEU A 299 10.80 -8.23 -15.63
C LEU A 299 9.94 -7.08 -16.15
N ALA A 300 9.95 -6.84 -17.46
CA ALA A 300 9.08 -5.85 -18.09
C ALA A 300 7.59 -6.24 -17.98
N LEU A 301 7.26 -7.52 -18.22
CA LEU A 301 5.90 -8.04 -18.06
C LEU A 301 5.40 -8.00 -16.60
N ILE A 302 6.28 -8.32 -15.64
CA ILE A 302 6.01 -8.13 -14.22
C ILE A 302 5.77 -6.65 -13.92
N GLY A 303 6.58 -5.74 -14.47
CA GLY A 303 6.44 -4.30 -14.30
C GLY A 303 5.09 -3.77 -14.75
N ASP A 304 4.66 -4.10 -15.96
CA ASP A 304 3.32 -3.74 -16.46
C ASP A 304 2.21 -4.34 -15.58
N THR A 305 2.35 -5.59 -15.15
CA THR A 305 1.37 -6.24 -14.25
C THR A 305 1.30 -5.50 -12.90
N VAL A 306 2.43 -5.07 -12.35
CA VAL A 306 2.51 -4.29 -11.11
C VAL A 306 1.80 -2.95 -11.25
N VAL A 307 1.98 -2.23 -12.36
CA VAL A 307 1.30 -0.96 -12.64
C VAL A 307 -0.23 -1.12 -12.58
N ARG A 308 -0.76 -2.10 -13.32
CA ARG A 308 -2.21 -2.35 -13.38
C ARG A 308 -2.76 -2.79 -12.03
N THR A 309 -2.03 -3.69 -11.34
CA THR A 309 -2.44 -4.22 -10.03
C THR A 309 -2.47 -3.12 -8.98
N LEU A 310 -1.48 -2.24 -8.94
CA LEU A 310 -1.45 -1.13 -7.99
C LEU A 310 -2.53 -0.09 -8.29
N ALA A 311 -2.79 0.23 -9.56
CA ALA A 311 -3.86 1.15 -9.95
C ALA A 311 -5.24 0.64 -9.45
N ARG A 312 -5.51 -0.66 -9.65
CA ARG A 312 -6.71 -1.33 -9.12
C ARG A 312 -6.78 -1.27 -7.60
N ALA A 313 -5.68 -1.58 -6.91
CA ALA A 313 -5.61 -1.53 -5.46
C ALA A 313 -5.94 -0.11 -4.93
N CYS A 314 -5.47 0.94 -5.59
CA CYS A 314 -5.81 2.33 -5.24
C CYS A 314 -7.32 2.60 -5.35
N ALA A 315 -7.98 2.18 -6.43
CA ALA A 315 -9.43 2.37 -6.57
C ALA A 315 -10.23 1.56 -5.53
N ARG A 316 -9.83 0.30 -5.29
CA ARG A 316 -10.45 -0.56 -4.26
C ARG A 316 -10.30 0.03 -2.85
N ALA A 317 -9.18 0.71 -2.56
CA ALA A 317 -8.99 1.40 -1.28
C ALA A 317 -10.09 2.42 -0.98
N ILE A 318 -10.53 3.17 -2.00
CA ILE A 318 -11.55 4.21 -1.90
C ILE A 318 -12.96 3.60 -1.95
N TYR A 319 -13.16 2.62 -2.84
CA TYR A 319 -14.44 1.94 -3.00
C TYR A 319 -14.87 1.18 -1.73
N GLU A 320 -13.92 0.52 -1.06
CA GLU A 320 -14.18 -0.23 0.19
C GLU A 320 -14.17 0.63 1.45
N ALA A 321 -13.78 1.90 1.36
CA ALA A 321 -13.74 2.79 2.51
C ALA A 321 -15.14 3.07 3.07
N ALA A 322 -15.19 3.33 4.38
CA ALA A 322 -16.38 3.79 5.09
C ALA A 322 -16.04 5.10 5.81
N ALA A 323 -16.98 6.03 5.86
CA ALA A 323 -16.76 7.27 6.59
C ALA A 323 -16.41 7.00 8.05
N LEU A 324 -15.52 7.82 8.60
CA LEU A 324 -15.17 7.77 10.00
C LEU A 324 -16.36 8.29 10.84
N PRO A 325 -16.53 7.81 12.09
CA PRO A 325 -17.64 8.22 12.95
C PRO A 325 -17.50 9.67 13.48
N GLN A 326 -16.31 10.28 13.39
CA GLN A 326 -16.07 11.62 13.88
C GLN A 326 -16.81 12.69 13.05
N ALA A 327 -17.21 13.78 13.69
CA ALA A 327 -17.89 14.88 13.02
C ALA A 327 -16.95 15.58 12.00
N GLY A 328 -17.49 15.93 10.83
CA GLY A 328 -16.76 16.69 9.81
C GLY A 328 -15.78 15.86 8.97
N THR A 329 -15.80 14.52 9.08
CA THR A 329 -14.98 13.64 8.25
C THR A 329 -15.49 13.61 6.81
N LEU A 330 -14.58 13.38 5.86
CA LEU A 330 -14.95 13.24 4.45
C LEU A 330 -15.84 12.00 4.23
N PRO A 331 -16.82 12.07 3.33
CA PRO A 331 -17.71 10.95 3.02
C PRO A 331 -16.94 9.84 2.28
N ALA A 332 -17.39 8.59 2.43
CA ALA A 332 -16.93 7.51 1.58
C ALA A 332 -17.53 7.62 0.17
N TRP A 333 -16.90 6.95 -0.79
CA TRP A 333 -17.42 6.86 -2.15
C TRP A 333 -18.85 6.28 -2.17
N ARG A 334 -19.08 5.22 -1.39
CA ARG A 334 -20.39 4.55 -1.29
C ARG A 334 -21.48 5.44 -0.68
N ASP A 335 -21.12 6.41 0.18
CA ASP A 335 -22.09 7.35 0.74
C ASP A 335 -22.64 8.29 -0.34
N ARG A 336 -21.81 8.64 -1.34
CA ARG A 336 -22.20 9.49 -2.46
C ARG A 336 -22.83 8.70 -3.60
N TRP A 337 -22.33 7.50 -3.89
CA TRP A 337 -22.62 6.78 -5.14
C TRP A 337 -22.89 5.28 -5.00
N GLY A 338 -22.95 4.72 -3.78
CA GLY A 338 -23.19 3.27 -3.57
C GLY A 338 -24.57 2.76 -4.00
N ARG A 339 -25.41 3.64 -4.59
CA ARG A 339 -26.71 3.31 -5.19
C ARG A 339 -26.73 3.47 -6.71
N VAL A 340 -25.59 3.77 -7.33
CA VAL A 340 -25.48 3.78 -8.79
C VAL A 340 -25.57 2.32 -9.25
N PRO A 341 -26.57 1.96 -10.09
CA PRO A 341 -26.74 0.59 -10.60
C PRO A 341 -25.62 0.17 -11.54
#